data_AF-A0A257P504-F1
#
_entry.id   AF-A0A257P504-F1
#
_cell.length_a   1.000
_cell.length_b   1.000
_cell.length_c   1.000
_cell.angle_alpha   90.00
_cell.angle_beta   90.00
_cell.angle_gamma   90.00
#
_symmetry.space_group_name_H-M   'P 1'
#
loop_
_entity.id
_entity.type
_entity.pdbx_description
1 polymer ?
#
loop_
_entity_poly.entity_id
_entity_poly.type
_entity_poly.pdbx_seq_one_letter_code
_entity_poly.pdbx_strand_id
1 'polypeptide(L)'
;MQLPDIRVGDRWVFVTRTQEEIERGDAGLVLANHVTQIGPNGEVHVEVQRTNKADAPVLKNIYSKQFDLLSREIVPGEAIKYSPAFPQFDFPLSVGKNWKDTITQSQPDWELHTRLGVSVSVEAEQTITVPAGTFHAIRLQGHYTAAQATVMTHYWYAPAAGRAVKGIEDTLSINGVRTRLIYELQSLNRLRA
;
A
#
# COMPACT_ATOMS: atom_id res chain seq x y z
N MET A 1 -8.94 11.44 10.92
CA MET A 1 -9.38 10.73 9.70
C MET A 1 -9.83 9.33 10.07
N GLN A 2 -11.04 8.95 9.67
CA GLN A 2 -11.64 7.65 10.03
C GLN A 2 -11.30 6.55 9.03
N LEU A 3 -11.61 5.31 9.41
CA LEU A 3 -11.58 4.13 8.54
C LEU A 3 -12.37 4.43 7.25
N PRO A 4 -11.85 4.11 6.06
CA PRO A 4 -12.55 4.38 4.82
C PRO A 4 -13.74 3.44 4.63
N ASP A 5 -14.83 3.98 4.11
CA ASP A 5 -15.97 3.18 3.61
C ASP A 5 -15.58 2.54 2.28
N ILE A 6 -15.10 1.29 2.33
CA ILE A 6 -14.75 0.49 1.14
C ILE A 6 -15.95 -0.34 0.69
N ARG A 7 -16.23 -0.32 -0.61
CA ARG A 7 -17.40 -1.01 -1.20
C ARG A 7 -16.99 -1.89 -2.38
N VAL A 8 -17.74 -2.97 -2.59
CA VAL A 8 -17.66 -3.76 -3.83
C VAL A 8 -17.86 -2.83 -5.03
N GLY A 9 -17.02 -2.98 -6.05
CA GLY A 9 -17.01 -2.15 -7.25
C GLY A 9 -16.13 -0.89 -7.15
N ASP A 10 -15.53 -0.60 -5.99
CA ASP A 10 -14.51 0.45 -5.91
C ASP A 10 -13.32 0.10 -6.83
N ARG A 11 -12.87 1.07 -7.62
CA ARG A 11 -11.79 0.93 -8.61
C ARG A 11 -10.81 2.08 -8.53
N TRP A 12 -9.54 1.75 -8.74
CA TRP A 12 -8.47 2.74 -8.78
C TRP A 12 -7.27 2.26 -9.58
N VAL A 13 -6.49 3.22 -10.04
CA VAL A 13 -5.25 2.96 -10.77
C VAL A 13 -4.11 3.69 -10.08
N PHE A 14 -3.05 2.95 -9.76
CA PHE A 14 -1.77 3.52 -9.35
C PHE A 14 -0.76 3.42 -10.48
N VAL A 15 0.17 4.35 -10.51
CA VAL A 15 1.44 4.17 -11.20
C VAL A 15 2.53 4.16 -10.16
N THR A 16 3.39 3.14 -10.23
CA THR A 16 4.56 2.98 -9.39
C THR A 16 5.81 3.08 -10.26
N ARG A 17 6.78 3.88 -9.83
CA ARG A 17 8.07 4.04 -10.52
C ARG A 17 9.21 4.04 -9.52
N THR A 18 10.37 3.53 -9.91
CA THR A 18 11.62 3.85 -9.23
C THR A 18 12.09 5.27 -9.58
N GLN A 19 12.98 5.83 -8.78
CA GLN A 19 13.63 7.10 -9.09
C GLN A 19 14.36 7.06 -10.46
N GLU A 20 15.02 5.95 -10.76
CA GLU A 20 15.71 5.74 -12.04
C GLU A 20 14.73 5.71 -13.23
N GLU A 21 13.59 5.02 -13.08
CA GLU A 21 12.52 5.02 -14.09
C GLU A 21 11.97 6.43 -14.33
N ILE A 22 11.81 7.24 -13.28
CA ILE A 22 11.37 8.64 -13.41
C ILE A 22 12.39 9.46 -14.20
N GLU A 23 13.68 9.32 -13.90
CA GLU A 23 14.76 10.05 -14.57
C GLU A 23 14.88 9.68 -16.05
N ARG A 24 14.55 8.43 -16.41
CA ARG A 24 14.49 7.97 -17.81
C ARG A 24 13.19 8.33 -18.53
N GLY A 25 12.17 8.74 -17.80
CA GLY A 25 10.83 9.00 -18.36
C GLY A 25 10.04 7.71 -18.63
N ASP A 26 10.32 6.64 -17.90
CA ASP A 26 9.64 5.35 -18.06
C ASP A 26 8.19 5.41 -17.57
N ALA A 27 7.32 4.66 -18.23
CA ALA A 27 5.90 4.60 -17.88
C ALA A 27 5.66 4.04 -16.47
N GLY A 28 6.59 3.25 -15.93
CA GLY A 28 6.48 2.58 -14.64
C GLY A 28 5.56 1.36 -14.68
N LEU A 29 5.15 0.91 -13.50
CA LEU A 29 4.18 -0.15 -13.29
C LEU A 29 2.79 0.45 -13.09
N VAL A 30 1.86 0.21 -14.03
CA VAL A 30 0.46 0.67 -13.92
C VAL A 30 -0.38 -0.45 -13.30
N LEU A 31 -0.93 -0.23 -12.10
CA LEU A 31 -1.72 -1.21 -11.35
C LEU A 31 -3.17 -0.77 -11.25
N ALA A 32 -4.06 -1.47 -11.95
CA ALA A 32 -5.49 -1.36 -11.74
C ALA A 32 -5.91 -2.25 -10.58
N ASN A 33 -6.76 -1.72 -9.71
CA ASN A 33 -7.26 -2.39 -8.52
C ASN A 33 -8.78 -2.35 -8.52
N HIS A 34 -9.41 -3.44 -8.09
CA HIS A 34 -10.86 -3.60 -8.07
C HIS A 34 -11.31 -4.37 -6.84
N VAL A 35 -12.16 -3.77 -6.01
CA VAL A 35 -12.78 -4.48 -4.88
C VAL A 35 -13.87 -5.40 -5.44
N THR A 36 -13.66 -6.70 -5.33
CA THR A 36 -14.57 -7.71 -5.88
C THR A 36 -15.53 -8.27 -4.83
N GLN A 37 -15.13 -8.26 -3.56
CA GLN A 37 -15.91 -8.86 -2.49
C GLN A 37 -15.59 -8.22 -1.13
N ILE A 38 -16.61 -8.15 -0.27
CA ILE A 38 -16.45 -7.96 1.17
C ILE A 38 -16.86 -9.27 1.85
N GLY A 39 -15.95 -9.88 2.60
CA GLY A 39 -16.15 -11.14 3.31
C GLY A 39 -17.11 -10.99 4.50
N PRO A 40 -17.60 -12.11 5.05
CA PRO A 40 -18.55 -12.10 6.17
C PRO A 40 -17.98 -11.45 7.44
N ASN A 41 -16.65 -11.46 7.62
CA ASN A 41 -15.99 -10.79 8.75
C ASN A 41 -15.55 -9.35 8.42
N GLY A 42 -15.91 -8.86 7.22
CA GLY A 42 -15.49 -7.55 6.72
C GLY A 42 -14.14 -7.56 6.02
N GLU A 43 -13.56 -8.72 5.67
CA GLU A 43 -12.35 -8.74 4.84
C GLU A 43 -12.62 -8.12 3.46
N VAL A 44 -11.72 -7.26 2.98
CA VAL A 44 -11.84 -6.65 1.66
C VAL A 44 -10.99 -7.44 0.68
N HIS A 45 -11.62 -8.02 -0.34
CA HIS A 45 -10.94 -8.72 -1.42
C HIS A 45 -10.75 -7.77 -2.60
N VAL A 46 -9.50 -7.63 -3.04
CA VAL A 46 -9.10 -6.73 -4.13
C VAL A 46 -8.34 -7.51 -5.18
N GLU A 47 -8.82 -7.43 -6.41
CA GLU A 47 -8.06 -7.87 -7.58
C GLU A 47 -7.12 -6.75 -8.04
N VAL A 48 -5.90 -7.11 -8.38
CA VAL A 48 -4.84 -6.22 -8.83
C VAL A 48 -4.30 -6.72 -10.16
N GLN A 49 -4.28 -5.88 -11.18
CA GLN A 49 -3.78 -6.23 -12.51
C GLN A 49 -2.84 -5.16 -13.04
N ARG A 50 -1.71 -5.60 -13.61
CA ARG A 50 -0.83 -4.72 -14.37
C ARG A 50 -1.44 -4.44 -15.75
N THR A 51 -1.76 -3.18 -16.05
CA THR A 51 -2.48 -2.85 -17.29
C THR A 51 -1.57 -2.51 -18.46
N ASN A 52 -0.31 -2.13 -18.21
CA ASN A 52 0.66 -1.81 -19.26
C ASN A 52 1.55 -3.01 -19.66
N LYS A 53 1.08 -4.24 -19.41
CA LYS A 53 1.69 -5.48 -19.87
C LYS A 53 0.58 -6.40 -20.36
N ALA A 54 0.65 -6.81 -21.62
CA ALA A 54 -0.27 -7.79 -22.18
C ALA A 54 -0.23 -9.08 -21.37
N ASP A 55 -1.40 -9.71 -21.21
CA ASP A 55 -1.57 -11.00 -20.53
C ASP A 55 -1.04 -11.03 -19.08
N ALA A 56 -0.93 -9.87 -18.43
CA ALA A 56 -0.59 -9.82 -17.02
C ALA A 56 -1.69 -10.51 -16.19
N PRO A 57 -1.32 -11.44 -15.31
CA PRO A 57 -2.30 -12.14 -14.48
C PRO A 57 -2.97 -11.17 -13.52
N VAL A 58 -4.19 -11.52 -13.13
CA VAL A 58 -4.87 -10.89 -12.01
C VAL A 58 -4.35 -11.51 -10.72
N LEU A 59 -3.87 -10.67 -9.81
CA LEU A 59 -3.42 -11.03 -8.48
C LEU A 59 -4.48 -10.64 -7.44
N LYS A 60 -4.51 -11.33 -6.31
CA LYS A 60 -5.46 -11.09 -5.23
C LYS A 60 -4.77 -10.55 -3.99
N ASN A 61 -5.31 -9.46 -3.47
CA ASN A 61 -4.99 -8.92 -2.16
C ASN A 61 -6.21 -9.06 -1.23
N ILE A 62 -5.94 -9.33 0.04
CA ILE A 62 -6.97 -9.40 1.08
C ILE A 62 -6.56 -8.42 2.17
N TYR A 63 -7.50 -7.57 2.57
CA TYR A 63 -7.34 -6.64 3.68
C TYR A 63 -8.31 -7.00 4.80
N SER A 64 -7.94 -6.69 6.04
CA SER A 64 -8.81 -6.83 7.20
C SER A 64 -9.97 -5.83 7.15
N LYS A 65 -10.91 -5.96 8.09
CA LYS A 65 -11.98 -4.98 8.30
C LYS A 65 -11.44 -3.57 8.64
N GLN A 66 -10.24 -3.50 9.22
CA GLN A 66 -9.52 -2.25 9.51
C GLN A 66 -8.73 -1.74 8.29
N PHE A 67 -8.86 -2.41 7.14
CA PHE A 67 -8.17 -2.11 5.90
C PHE A 67 -6.63 -2.28 5.97
N ASP A 68 -6.17 -3.10 6.90
CA ASP A 68 -4.77 -3.54 6.99
C ASP A 68 -4.53 -4.77 6.10
N LEU A 69 -3.35 -4.87 5.48
CA LEU A 69 -3.07 -5.93 4.52
C LEU A 69 -2.89 -7.29 5.23
N LEU A 70 -3.73 -8.26 4.90
CA LEU A 70 -3.65 -9.64 5.38
C LEU A 70 -2.82 -10.52 4.44
N SER A 71 -3.01 -10.35 3.13
CA SER A 71 -2.25 -11.10 2.13
C SER A 71 -2.17 -10.36 0.79
N ARG A 72 -1.12 -10.64 0.03
CA ARG A 72 -1.00 -10.24 -1.38
C ARG A 72 -0.38 -11.37 -2.20
N GLU A 73 -0.99 -11.68 -3.33
CA GLU A 73 -0.39 -12.59 -4.31
C GLU A 73 0.81 -11.94 -5.00
N ILE A 74 1.88 -12.71 -5.20
CA ILE A 74 3.01 -12.31 -6.06
C ILE A 74 2.82 -12.91 -7.45
N VAL A 75 2.33 -14.16 -7.50
CA VAL A 75 1.84 -14.84 -8.69
C VAL A 75 0.49 -15.49 -8.35
N PRO A 76 -0.36 -15.82 -9.34
CA PRO A 76 -1.66 -16.43 -9.06
C PRO A 76 -1.55 -17.67 -8.18
N GLY A 77 -2.29 -17.68 -7.07
CA GLY A 77 -2.31 -18.79 -6.11
C GLY A 77 -1.19 -18.77 -5.07
N GLU A 78 -0.15 -17.95 -5.25
CA GLU A 78 0.99 -17.87 -4.34
C GLU A 78 1.03 -16.49 -3.66
N ALA A 79 0.83 -16.49 -2.35
CA ALA A 79 0.65 -15.27 -1.58
C ALA A 79 1.64 -15.10 -0.43
N ILE A 80 2.11 -13.86 -0.28
CA ILE A 80 2.65 -13.39 0.98
C ILE A 80 1.49 -13.18 1.95
N LYS A 81 1.63 -13.71 3.17
CA LYS A 81 0.69 -13.51 4.27
C LYS A 81 1.34 -12.73 5.40
N TYR A 82 0.54 -11.95 6.13
CA TYR A 82 0.98 -11.15 7.28
C TYR A 82 0.22 -11.57 8.53
N SER A 83 0.95 -11.83 9.62
CA SER A 83 0.37 -12.15 10.93
C SER A 83 1.09 -11.42 12.07
N PRO A 84 0.42 -10.51 12.81
CA PRO A 84 -0.91 -9.96 12.51
C PRO A 84 -0.93 -9.21 11.16
N ALA A 85 -2.10 -8.72 10.75
CA ALA A 85 -2.24 -7.90 9.54
C ALA A 85 -1.23 -6.75 9.54
N PHE A 86 -0.70 -6.38 8.37
CA PHE A 86 0.29 -5.33 8.26
C PHE A 86 -0.31 -3.98 8.69
N PRO A 87 0.12 -3.37 9.81
CA PRO A 87 -0.55 -2.21 10.39
C PRO A 87 -0.09 -0.93 9.69
N GLN A 88 -0.53 -0.74 8.43
CA GLN A 88 -0.14 0.41 7.62
C GLN A 88 -0.89 1.69 8.04
N PHE A 89 -2.14 1.55 8.44
CA PHE A 89 -2.99 2.66 8.87
C PHE A 89 -3.79 2.25 10.11
N ASP A 90 -3.28 2.59 11.29
CA ASP A 90 -4.01 2.38 12.53
C ASP A 90 -5.09 3.46 12.69
N PHE A 91 -6.30 3.22 12.19
CA PHE A 91 -7.41 4.17 12.29
C PHE A 91 -7.98 4.27 13.71
N PRO A 92 -8.48 5.46 14.12
CA PRO A 92 -8.46 6.72 13.39
C PRO A 92 -7.07 7.36 13.35
N LEU A 93 -6.76 8.03 12.24
CA LEU A 93 -5.50 8.76 12.05
C LEU A 93 -5.66 10.21 12.50
N SER A 94 -4.73 10.69 13.31
CA SER A 94 -4.63 12.09 13.73
C SER A 94 -3.16 12.46 13.90
N VAL A 95 -2.80 13.72 13.62
CA VAL A 95 -1.43 14.22 13.79
C VAL A 95 -0.94 13.92 15.22
N GLY A 96 0.29 13.42 15.33
CA GLY A 96 0.91 12.98 16.59
C GLY A 96 0.65 11.52 16.96
N LYS A 97 -0.33 10.85 16.34
CA LYS A 97 -0.54 9.40 16.55
C LYS A 97 0.67 8.62 16.04
N ASN A 98 1.07 7.61 16.80
CA ASN A 98 2.14 6.71 16.42
C ASN A 98 1.85 5.30 16.96
N TRP A 99 2.37 4.29 16.28
CA TRP A 99 2.27 2.90 16.70
C TRP A 99 3.50 2.12 16.28
N LYS A 100 3.73 1.00 16.98
CA LYS A 100 4.80 0.06 16.71
C LYS A 100 4.27 -1.36 16.84
N ASP A 101 4.75 -2.25 15.98
CA ASP A 101 4.41 -3.66 16.03
C ASP A 101 5.56 -4.52 15.50
N THR A 102 5.47 -5.83 15.67
CA THR A 102 6.30 -6.82 14.99
C THR A 102 5.41 -7.87 14.36
N ILE A 103 5.42 -7.94 13.03
CA ILE A 103 4.62 -8.88 12.28
C ILE A 103 5.48 -9.98 11.67
N THR A 104 4.86 -11.11 11.35
CA THR A 104 5.47 -12.18 10.56
C THR A 104 4.95 -12.11 9.14
N GLN A 105 5.86 -11.92 8.20
CA GLN A 105 5.63 -12.12 6.78
C GLN A 105 5.94 -13.59 6.44
N SER A 106 5.00 -14.31 5.85
CA SER A 106 5.22 -15.70 5.42
C SER A 106 4.87 -15.93 3.96
N GLN A 107 5.63 -16.82 3.32
CA GLN A 107 5.30 -17.41 2.02
C GLN A 107 5.22 -18.92 2.25
N PRO A 108 4.02 -19.46 2.56
CA PRO A 108 3.87 -20.85 2.98
C PRO A 108 4.40 -21.85 1.96
N ASP A 109 4.22 -21.56 0.66
CA ASP A 109 4.62 -22.45 -0.43
C ASP A 109 6.15 -22.61 -0.54
N TRP A 110 6.91 -21.71 0.10
CA TRP A 110 8.37 -21.71 0.13
C TRP A 110 8.95 -21.93 1.54
N GLU A 111 8.09 -22.18 2.54
CA GLU A 111 8.47 -22.26 3.96
C GLU A 111 9.28 -21.04 4.45
N LEU A 112 9.08 -19.88 3.82
CA LEU A 112 9.79 -18.65 4.17
C LEU A 112 9.03 -17.87 5.22
N HIS A 113 9.72 -17.50 6.29
CA HIS A 113 9.19 -16.68 7.38
C HIS A 113 10.17 -15.55 7.72
N THR A 114 9.70 -14.32 7.67
CA THR A 114 10.49 -13.13 8.00
C THR A 114 9.76 -12.31 9.06
N ARG A 115 10.44 -11.96 10.15
CA ARG A 115 9.91 -10.98 11.10
C ARG A 115 10.18 -9.58 10.58
N LEU A 116 9.16 -8.73 10.65
CA LEU A 116 9.21 -7.33 10.24
C LEU A 116 8.87 -6.46 11.44
N GLY A 117 9.82 -5.62 11.86
CA GLY A 117 9.54 -4.53 12.78
C GLY A 117 8.81 -3.41 12.04
N VAL A 118 7.76 -2.86 12.67
CA VAL A 118 6.94 -1.77 12.14
C VAL A 118 6.94 -0.62 13.12
N SER A 119 7.17 0.60 12.64
CA SER A 119 6.98 1.84 13.40
C SER A 119 6.42 2.89 12.48
N VAL A 120 5.28 3.49 12.83
CA VAL A 120 4.64 4.52 12.00
C VAL A 120 4.28 5.72 12.86
N SER A 121 4.46 6.92 12.31
CA SER A 121 4.02 8.18 12.91
C SER A 121 3.16 8.98 11.93
N VAL A 122 2.14 9.65 12.44
CA VAL A 122 1.31 10.58 11.70
C VAL A 122 1.83 11.99 11.94
N GLU A 123 2.36 12.63 10.89
CA GLU A 123 3.22 13.79 11.04
C GLU A 123 2.51 15.12 10.82
N ALA A 124 1.71 15.24 9.76
CA ALA A 124 1.13 16.53 9.36
C ALA A 124 -0.06 16.36 8.42
N GLU A 125 -0.98 17.31 8.44
CA GLU A 125 -1.99 17.48 7.40
C GLU A 125 -1.45 18.40 6.29
N GLN A 126 -1.75 18.09 5.04
CA GLN A 126 -1.36 18.90 3.89
C GLN A 126 -2.24 18.62 2.67
N THR A 127 -2.34 19.61 1.79
CA THR A 127 -2.92 19.43 0.47
C THR A 127 -1.88 18.87 -0.48
N ILE A 128 -2.23 17.80 -1.19
CA ILE A 128 -1.36 17.17 -2.19
C ILE A 128 -2.06 17.04 -3.54
N THR A 129 -1.32 17.28 -4.62
CA THR A 129 -1.79 17.08 -5.99
C THR A 129 -1.13 15.84 -6.59
N VAL A 130 -1.94 14.96 -7.16
CA VAL A 130 -1.55 13.78 -7.94
C VAL A 130 -2.38 13.78 -9.24
N PRO A 131 -2.10 12.90 -10.22
CA PRO A 131 -2.87 12.89 -11.46
C PRO A 131 -4.38 12.66 -11.28
N ALA A 132 -4.80 11.94 -10.23
CA ALA A 132 -6.21 11.76 -9.88
C ALA A 132 -6.90 13.01 -9.32
N GLY A 133 -6.17 14.09 -9.01
CA GLY A 133 -6.70 15.34 -8.48
C GLY A 133 -5.94 15.89 -7.27
N THR A 134 -6.54 16.89 -6.64
CA THR A 134 -6.01 17.53 -5.42
C THR A 134 -6.78 17.05 -4.20
N PHE A 135 -6.07 16.64 -3.16
CA PHE A 135 -6.63 16.03 -1.96
C PHE A 135 -6.10 16.69 -0.70
N HIS A 136 -6.98 16.88 0.28
CA HIS A 136 -6.57 17.07 1.67
C HIS A 136 -6.14 15.72 2.25
N ALA A 137 -4.87 15.60 2.63
CA ALA A 137 -4.27 14.36 3.07
C ALA A 137 -3.54 14.53 4.41
N ILE A 138 -3.33 13.42 5.11
CA ILE A 138 -2.42 13.35 6.25
C ILE A 138 -1.18 12.57 5.82
N ARG A 139 -0.01 13.10 6.17
CA ARG A 139 1.27 12.45 5.91
C ARG A 139 1.63 11.55 7.08
N LEU A 140 2.01 10.33 6.75
CA LEU A 140 2.54 9.35 7.68
C LEU A 140 3.98 9.03 7.28
N GLN A 141 4.84 8.82 8.26
CA GLN A 141 6.16 8.25 8.08
C GLN A 141 6.21 6.84 8.65
N GLY A 142 6.61 5.87 7.84
CA GLY A 142 6.85 4.49 8.27
C GLY A 142 8.34 4.17 8.34
N HIS A 143 8.71 3.33 9.30
CA HIS A 143 10.01 2.69 9.39
C HIS A 143 9.80 1.19 9.60
N TYR A 144 10.31 0.40 8.66
CA TYR A 144 10.14 -1.04 8.62
C TYR A 144 11.49 -1.73 8.59
N THR A 145 11.70 -2.70 9.47
CA THR A 145 13.00 -3.39 9.60
C THR A 145 12.82 -4.88 9.41
N ALA A 146 13.48 -5.44 8.40
CA ALA A 146 13.61 -6.88 8.18
C ALA A 146 15.10 -7.26 8.24
N ALA A 147 15.40 -8.56 8.32
CA ALA A 147 16.77 -9.06 8.39
C ALA A 147 17.65 -8.59 7.22
N GLN A 148 17.07 -8.38 6.03
CA GLN A 148 17.79 -8.10 4.79
C GLN A 148 17.65 -6.64 4.31
N ALA A 149 16.77 -5.85 4.92
CA ALA A 149 16.49 -4.49 4.48
C ALA A 149 15.81 -3.64 5.54
N THR A 150 16.02 -2.34 5.46
CA THR A 150 15.20 -1.33 6.13
C THR A 150 14.47 -0.50 5.09
N VAL A 151 13.19 -0.23 5.32
CA VAL A 151 12.36 0.60 4.45
C VAL A 151 11.86 1.79 5.24
N MET A 152 12.07 3.00 4.72
CA MET A 152 11.45 4.21 5.23
C MET A 152 10.40 4.69 4.24
N THR A 153 9.20 5.01 4.71
CA THR A 153 8.11 5.42 3.82
C THR A 153 7.54 6.77 4.22
N HIS A 154 7.01 7.47 3.23
CA HIS A 154 6.12 8.61 3.41
C HIS A 154 4.84 8.34 2.64
N TYR A 155 3.70 8.31 3.32
CA TYR A 155 2.39 8.10 2.72
C TYR A 155 1.48 9.29 2.94
N TRP A 156 0.77 9.71 1.90
CA TRP A 156 -0.23 10.77 1.96
C TRP A 156 -1.61 10.16 1.88
N TYR A 157 -2.21 9.87 3.04
CA TYR A 157 -3.55 9.30 3.13
C TYR A 157 -4.61 10.38 2.97
N ALA A 158 -5.47 10.27 1.96
CA ALA A 158 -6.60 11.17 1.76
C ALA A 158 -7.92 10.47 2.09
N PRO A 159 -8.72 10.98 3.05
CA PRO A 159 -10.02 10.38 3.41
C PRO A 159 -10.98 10.33 2.23
N ALA A 160 -11.03 11.40 1.44
CA ALA A 160 -11.88 11.47 0.24
C ALA A 160 -11.51 10.37 -0.78
N ALA A 161 -10.24 9.97 -0.87
CA ALA A 161 -9.83 8.83 -1.69
C ALA A 161 -9.91 7.49 -0.93
N GLY A 162 -10.03 7.50 0.40
CA GLY A 162 -10.02 6.32 1.26
C GLY A 162 -8.74 5.48 1.15
N ARG A 163 -7.60 6.11 0.86
CA ARG A 163 -6.28 5.46 0.69
C ARG A 163 -5.15 6.49 0.66
N ALA A 164 -3.91 6.00 0.69
CA ALA A 164 -2.75 6.78 0.29
C ALA A 164 -2.83 7.14 -1.20
N VAL A 165 -2.88 8.44 -1.51
CA VAL A 165 -2.91 8.95 -2.89
C VAL A 165 -1.50 9.08 -3.47
N LYS A 166 -0.49 9.16 -2.59
CA LYS A 166 0.92 9.13 -2.93
C LYS A 166 1.68 8.32 -1.88
N GLY A 167 2.72 7.63 -2.31
CA GLY A 167 3.73 7.08 -1.43
C GLY A 167 5.12 7.21 -1.98
N ILE A 168 6.08 7.35 -1.07
CA ILE A 168 7.51 7.29 -1.34
C ILE A 168 8.08 6.24 -0.41
N GLU A 169 8.84 5.30 -0.95
CA GLU A 169 9.49 4.23 -0.21
C GLU A 169 11.00 4.27 -0.51
N ASP A 170 11.80 4.47 0.51
CA ASP A 170 13.26 4.40 0.47
C ASP A 170 13.71 3.10 1.11
N THR A 171 14.18 2.16 0.29
CA THR A 171 14.72 0.88 0.74
C THR A 171 16.23 0.94 0.82
N LEU A 172 16.79 0.53 1.95
CA LEU A 172 18.21 0.24 2.14
C LEU A 172 18.38 -1.26 2.34
N SER A 173 18.99 -1.94 1.37
CA SER A 173 19.32 -3.36 1.51
C SER A 173 20.53 -3.57 2.40
N ILE A 174 20.70 -4.79 2.91
CA ILE A 174 21.86 -5.18 3.73
C ILE A 174 23.20 -4.97 3.02
N ASN A 175 23.22 -5.01 1.69
CA ASN A 175 24.41 -4.79 0.88
C ASN A 175 24.67 -3.30 0.61
N GLY A 176 23.92 -2.39 1.24
CA GLY A 176 24.08 -0.94 1.09
C GLY A 176 23.41 -0.34 -0.15
N VAL A 177 22.70 -1.15 -0.95
CA VAL A 177 21.98 -0.65 -2.13
C VAL A 177 20.76 0.14 -1.69
N ARG A 178 20.61 1.34 -2.23
CA ARG A 178 19.46 2.21 -1.98
C ARG A 178 18.55 2.24 -3.20
N THR A 179 17.26 2.03 -2.97
CA THR A 179 16.23 2.15 -4.00
C THR A 179 15.13 3.04 -3.49
N ARG A 180 14.77 4.05 -4.30
CA ARG A 180 13.59 4.89 -4.06
C ARG A 180 12.49 4.50 -5.03
N LEU A 181 11.31 4.25 -4.50
CA LEU A 181 10.09 3.95 -5.23
C LEU A 181 9.02 4.99 -4.89
N ILE A 182 8.28 5.43 -5.90
CA ILE A 182 7.22 6.42 -5.78
C ILE A 182 5.97 5.81 -6.41
N TYR A 183 4.85 5.85 -5.71
CA TYR A 183 3.55 5.52 -6.29
C TYR A 183 2.57 6.68 -6.18
N GLU A 184 1.77 6.89 -7.22
CA GLU A 184 0.81 7.99 -7.32
C GLU A 184 -0.52 7.51 -7.90
N LEU A 185 -1.62 7.95 -7.28
CA LEU A 185 -2.97 7.67 -7.72
C LEU A 185 -3.22 8.38 -9.05
N GLN A 186 -3.53 7.59 -10.08
CA GLN A 186 -3.85 8.08 -11.42
C GLN A 186 -5.33 8.36 -11.59
N SER A 187 -6.17 7.47 -11.07
CA SER A 187 -7.61 7.62 -11.14
C SER A 187 -8.30 6.77 -10.07
N LEU A 188 -9.55 7.13 -9.78
CA LEU A 188 -10.47 6.34 -8.97
C LEU A 188 -11.90 6.62 -9.43
N ASN A 189 -12.80 5.63 -9.26
CA ASN A 189 -14.19 5.77 -9.70
C ASN A 189 -15.11 6.41 -8.65
N ARG A 190 -14.63 6.62 -7.42
CA ARG A 190 -15.46 7.12 -6.32
C ARG A 190 -14.65 7.87 -5.27
N LEU A 191 -15.13 9.06 -4.92
CA LEU A 191 -14.73 9.80 -3.72
C LEU A 191 -15.65 9.44 -2.54
N ARG A 192 -15.11 9.56 -1.34
CA ARG A 192 -15.80 9.34 -0.06
C ARG A 192 -16.16 10.67 0.57
N ALA A 193 -17.37 10.72 1.14
CA ALA A 193 -17.86 11.84 1.94
C ALA A 193 -17.47 11.67 3.40
#